data_AF-A0A969P6M0-F1
#
_entry.id   AF-A0A969P6M0-F1
#
_cell.length_a   1.000
_cell.length_b   1.000
_cell.length_c   1.000
_cell.angle_alpha   90.00
_cell.angle_beta   90.00
_cell.angle_gamma   90.00
#
_symmetry.space_group_name_H-M   'P 1'
#
loop_
_entity.id
_entity.type
_entity.pdbx_description
1 polymer ?
#
loop_
_entity_poly.entity_id
_entity_poly.type
_entity_poly.pdbx_seq_one_letter_code
_entity_poly.pdbx_strand_id
1 'polypeptide(L)'
;MAVLVGHAISRLVFGVLGQTPTDRAWGYVIALLISSGIAGGCSGIRSLVKQRRLRGLATVLSGTASGALIGFFYAGTSTKVLMDWLHAWFSLGENPTQNYPQAAIAGAVVGGLGVGIACLQCQSATLKIAVSMAGALAAYGFTFLIGAMAIAVLNTRHLDWGMALSLVSLIYLWLTVKSLAIALQQIKHAPGTLFRQANLTAARFAGARLTHTDFSGAIGALIIGRIL
;
A
#
# COMPACT_ATOMS: atom_id res chain seq x y z
N MET A 1 6.55 -2.60 -5.56
CA MET A 1 5.62 -2.39 -4.43
C MET A 1 4.17 -2.20 -4.86
N ALA A 2 3.81 -1.15 -5.59
CA ALA A 2 2.40 -0.90 -5.96
C ALA A 2 1.73 -2.07 -6.72
N VAL A 3 2.43 -2.71 -7.66
CA VAL A 3 1.92 -3.88 -8.40
C VAL A 3 1.66 -5.08 -7.48
N LEU A 4 2.57 -5.36 -6.54
CA LEU A 4 2.42 -6.44 -5.54
C LEU A 4 1.22 -6.16 -4.62
N VAL A 5 1.09 -4.91 -4.17
CA VAL A 5 -0.05 -4.47 -3.34
C VAL A 5 -1.37 -4.61 -4.10
N GLY A 6 -1.42 -4.18 -5.37
CA GLY A 6 -2.60 -4.35 -6.21
C GLY A 6 -2.98 -5.82 -6.41
N HIS A 7 -2.00 -6.69 -6.62
CA HIS A 7 -2.23 -8.13 -6.75
C HIS A 7 -2.79 -8.74 -5.46
N ALA A 8 -2.17 -8.43 -4.31
CA ALA A 8 -2.62 -8.91 -3.00
C ALA A 8 -4.03 -8.41 -2.65
N ILE A 9 -4.30 -7.12 -2.84
CA ILE A 9 -5.62 -6.53 -2.59
C ILE A 9 -6.67 -7.16 -3.49
N SER A 10 -6.39 -7.36 -4.78
CA SER A 10 -7.35 -8.00 -5.69
C SER A 10 -7.71 -9.40 -5.21
N ARG A 11 -6.72 -10.23 -4.86
CA ARG A 11 -6.97 -11.57 -4.32
C ARG A 11 -7.73 -11.56 -3.00
N LEU A 12 -7.42 -10.61 -2.10
CA LEU A 12 -8.13 -10.46 -0.84
C LEU A 12 -9.59 -10.04 -1.05
N VAL A 13 -9.83 -9.01 -1.87
CA VAL A 13 -11.18 -8.50 -2.16
C VAL A 13 -12.04 -9.56 -2.83
N PHE A 14 -11.52 -10.25 -3.85
CA PHE A 14 -12.27 -11.32 -4.52
C PHE A 14 -12.47 -12.56 -3.63
N GLY A 15 -11.51 -12.89 -2.77
CA GLY A 15 -11.65 -13.98 -1.81
C GLY A 15 -12.73 -13.74 -0.74
N VAL A 16 -13.00 -12.48 -0.42
CA VAL A 16 -14.00 -12.08 0.57
C VAL A 16 -15.43 -12.06 0.00
N LEU A 17 -15.60 -11.82 -1.31
CA LEU A 17 -16.92 -11.65 -1.94
C LEU A 17 -17.82 -12.91 -1.94
N GLY A 18 -17.34 -14.05 -1.44
CA GLY A 18 -18.13 -15.27 -1.26
C GLY A 18 -18.35 -15.69 0.19
N GLN A 19 -17.82 -14.95 1.17
CA GLN A 19 -17.90 -15.36 2.57
C GLN A 19 -19.15 -14.83 3.25
N THR A 20 -19.81 -15.70 4.00
CA THR A 20 -21.01 -15.35 4.76
C THR A 20 -20.65 -14.92 6.18
N PRO A 21 -21.48 -14.10 6.86
CA PRO A 21 -21.26 -13.71 8.25
C PRO A 21 -21.18 -14.89 9.23
N THR A 22 -21.67 -16.05 8.81
CA THR A 22 -21.70 -17.29 9.58
C THR A 22 -20.37 -18.06 9.49
N ASP A 23 -19.50 -17.74 8.55
CA ASP A 23 -18.22 -18.41 8.38
C ASP A 23 -17.18 -17.97 9.42
N ARG A 24 -16.37 -18.93 9.87
CA ARG A 24 -15.26 -18.70 10.83
C ARG A 24 -14.22 -17.72 10.31
N ALA A 25 -14.16 -17.52 8.99
CA ALA A 25 -13.24 -16.60 8.32
C ALA A 25 -13.76 -15.14 8.27
N TRP A 26 -14.98 -14.86 8.73
CA TRP A 26 -15.55 -13.52 8.80
C TRP A 26 -14.72 -12.54 9.64
N GLY A 27 -14.03 -13.03 10.67
CA GLY A 27 -13.11 -12.22 11.46
C GLY A 27 -11.98 -11.59 10.62
N TYR A 28 -11.50 -12.29 9.59
CA TYR A 28 -10.49 -11.76 8.67
C TYR A 28 -11.06 -10.69 7.74
N VAL A 29 -12.32 -10.82 7.34
CA VAL A 29 -13.03 -9.81 6.55
C VAL A 29 -13.12 -8.50 7.31
N ILE A 30 -13.48 -8.56 8.60
CA ILE A 30 -13.55 -7.38 9.47
C ILE A 30 -12.17 -6.76 9.65
N ALA A 31 -11.13 -7.56 9.92
CA ALA A 31 -9.78 -7.06 10.06
C ALA A 31 -9.26 -6.38 8.78
N LEU A 32 -9.58 -6.95 7.61
CA LEU A 32 -9.28 -6.37 6.31
C LEU A 32 -10.00 -5.04 6.10
N LEU A 33 -11.30 -4.98 6.39
CA LEU A 33 -12.10 -3.74 6.30
C LEU A 33 -11.52 -2.64 7.18
N ILE A 34 -11.24 -2.93 8.44
CA ILE A 34 -10.72 -1.94 9.40
C ILE A 34 -9.35 -1.44 8.96
N SER A 35 -8.43 -2.35 8.64
CA SER A 35 -7.06 -1.97 8.23
C SER A 35 -7.03 -1.22 6.90
N SER A 36 -7.82 -1.63 5.92
CA SER A 36 -7.91 -0.95 4.61
C SER A 36 -8.60 0.42 4.73
N GLY A 37 -9.61 0.54 5.60
CA GLY A 37 -10.25 1.81 5.94
C GLY A 37 -9.28 2.79 6.62
N ILE A 38 -8.51 2.33 7.61
CA ILE A 38 -7.49 3.16 8.27
C ILE A 38 -6.40 3.56 7.27
N ALA A 39 -5.88 2.61 6.48
CA ALA A 39 -4.83 2.87 5.51
C ALA A 39 -5.25 3.90 4.45
N GLY A 40 -6.48 3.75 3.93
CA GLY A 40 -7.07 4.63 2.92
C GLY A 40 -7.47 6.00 3.47
N GLY A 41 -8.12 6.03 4.64
CA GLY A 41 -8.53 7.25 5.31
C GLY A 41 -7.33 8.13 5.65
N CYS A 42 -6.25 7.56 6.22
CA CYS A 42 -5.02 8.30 6.51
C CYS A 42 -4.37 8.86 5.23
N SER A 43 -4.36 8.11 4.13
CA SER A 43 -3.82 8.57 2.85
C SER A 43 -4.59 9.75 2.28
N GLY A 44 -5.93 9.71 2.33
CA GLY A 44 -6.75 10.80 1.83
C GLY A 44 -6.72 12.03 2.74
N ILE A 45 -6.72 11.87 4.07
CA ILE A 45 -6.57 12.99 5.02
C ILE A 45 -5.22 13.70 4.82
N ARG A 46 -4.16 12.96 4.47
CA ARG A 46 -2.85 13.54 4.12
C ARG A 46 -2.92 14.55 2.96
N SER A 47 -3.90 14.42 2.07
CA SER A 47 -4.12 15.36 0.97
C SER A 47 -4.79 16.66 1.42
N LEU A 48 -5.58 16.62 2.48
CA LEU A 48 -6.35 17.75 3.00
C LEU A 48 -5.58 18.53 4.08
N VAL A 49 -4.67 17.87 4.79
CA VAL A 49 -3.96 18.49 5.92
C VAL A 49 -2.71 19.25 5.45
N LYS A 50 -2.70 20.57 5.70
CA LYS A 50 -1.59 21.49 5.39
C LYS A 50 -0.41 21.38 6.38
N GLN A 51 -0.62 20.77 7.55
CA GLN A 51 0.35 20.73 8.66
C GLN A 51 1.42 19.64 8.46
N ARG A 52 2.70 20.02 8.58
CA ARG A 52 3.88 19.15 8.28
C ARG A 52 3.98 17.92 9.20
N ARG A 53 3.63 18.05 10.49
CA ARG A 53 3.67 16.95 11.47
C ARG A 53 2.59 15.89 11.22
N LEU A 54 1.34 16.31 11.02
CA LEU A 54 0.23 15.40 10.72
C LEU A 54 0.44 14.65 9.40
N ARG A 55 1.06 15.31 8.41
CA ARG A 55 1.43 14.66 7.14
C ARG A 55 2.44 13.53 7.34
N GLY A 56 3.39 13.70 8.28
CA GLY A 56 4.35 12.66 8.66
C GLY A 56 3.66 11.47 9.34
N LEU A 57 2.85 11.74 10.37
CA LEU A 57 2.09 10.70 11.08
C LEU A 57 1.16 9.91 10.17
N ALA A 58 0.42 10.59 9.28
CA ALA A 58 -0.45 9.92 8.32
C ALA A 58 0.32 9.02 7.34
N THR A 59 1.55 9.41 6.98
CA THR A 59 2.42 8.58 6.12
C THR A 59 2.91 7.33 6.86
N VAL A 60 3.32 7.48 8.12
CA VAL A 60 3.76 6.36 8.95
C VAL A 60 2.60 5.41 9.21
N LEU A 61 1.43 5.91 9.63
CA LEU A 61 0.24 5.10 9.87
C LEU A 61 -0.22 4.35 8.61
N SER A 62 -0.29 5.04 7.47
CA SER A 62 -0.67 4.41 6.20
C SER A 62 0.37 3.38 5.75
N GLY A 63 1.66 3.65 5.95
CA GLY A 63 2.77 2.74 5.68
C GLY A 63 2.71 1.48 6.55
N THR A 64 2.57 1.66 7.87
CA THR A 64 2.43 0.57 8.85
C THR A 64 1.20 -0.28 8.54
N ALA A 65 0.05 0.33 8.26
CA ALA A 65 -1.17 -0.40 7.92
C ALA A 65 -1.03 -1.17 6.60
N SER A 66 -0.42 -0.57 5.58
CA SER A 66 -0.15 -1.24 4.30
C SER A 66 0.86 -2.39 4.45
N GLY A 67 1.91 -2.18 5.26
CA GLY A 67 2.91 -3.19 5.58
C GLY A 67 2.32 -4.35 6.36
N ALA A 68 1.42 -4.06 7.30
CA ALA A 68 0.70 -5.08 8.05
C ALA A 68 -0.24 -5.89 7.14
N LEU A 69 -0.94 -5.25 6.20
CA LEU A 69 -1.78 -5.94 5.21
C LEU A 69 -0.98 -6.89 4.31
N ILE A 70 0.15 -6.43 3.77
CA ILE A 70 1.03 -7.27 2.94
C ILE A 70 1.62 -8.39 3.79
N GLY A 71 2.11 -8.08 4.98
CA GLY A 71 2.68 -9.06 5.91
C GLY A 71 1.66 -10.11 6.32
N PHE A 72 0.42 -9.71 6.58
CA PHE A 72 -0.69 -10.62 6.86
C PHE A 72 -0.98 -11.54 5.68
N PHE A 73 -1.10 -10.98 4.47
CA PHE A 73 -1.41 -11.76 3.27
C PHE A 73 -0.26 -12.71 2.91
N TYR A 74 0.95 -12.19 2.77
CA TYR A 74 2.10 -13.01 2.40
C TYR A 74 2.44 -14.01 3.49
N ALA A 75 2.42 -13.67 4.78
CA ALA A 75 2.64 -14.69 5.80
C ALA A 75 1.52 -15.73 5.80
N GLY A 76 0.25 -15.33 5.63
CA GLY A 76 -0.88 -16.27 5.54
C GLY A 76 -0.83 -17.20 4.32
N THR A 77 -0.38 -16.72 3.16
CA THR A 77 -0.26 -17.55 1.95
C THR A 77 1.05 -18.33 1.90
N SER A 78 2.12 -17.74 2.43
CA SER A 78 3.45 -18.34 2.44
C SER A 78 3.62 -19.28 3.62
N THR A 79 2.82 -19.29 4.68
CA THR A 79 2.98 -20.30 5.73
C THR A 79 2.65 -21.70 5.28
N LYS A 80 1.94 -21.91 4.16
CA LYS A 80 1.95 -23.22 3.50
C LYS A 80 3.30 -23.48 2.83
N VAL A 81 3.72 -22.58 1.94
CA VAL A 81 4.91 -22.78 1.10
C VAL A 81 6.22 -22.67 1.89
N LEU A 82 6.44 -21.59 2.62
CA LEU A 82 7.57 -21.35 3.52
C LEU A 82 7.68 -22.41 4.61
N MET A 83 6.56 -22.89 5.17
CA MET A 83 6.63 -23.94 6.20
C MET A 83 6.84 -25.32 5.56
N ASP A 84 6.34 -25.59 4.35
CA ASP A 84 6.76 -26.75 3.54
C ASP A 84 8.26 -26.67 3.19
N TRP A 85 8.77 -25.49 2.80
CA TRP A 85 10.19 -25.26 2.49
C TRP A 85 11.08 -25.35 3.73
N LEU A 86 10.64 -24.81 4.87
CA LEU A 86 11.35 -24.92 6.14
C LEU A 86 11.30 -26.35 6.68
N HIS A 87 10.18 -27.08 6.54
CA HIS A 87 10.10 -28.50 6.85
C HIS A 87 11.04 -29.31 5.94
N ALA A 88 11.07 -29.02 4.64
CA ALA A 88 11.98 -29.67 3.70
C ALA A 88 13.46 -29.37 4.00
N TRP A 89 13.77 -28.17 4.49
CA TRP A 89 15.13 -27.76 4.83
C TRP A 89 15.61 -28.26 6.20
N PHE A 90 14.70 -28.37 7.18
CA PHE A 90 15.03 -28.85 8.54
C PHE A 90 14.67 -30.32 8.80
N SER A 91 14.06 -31.03 7.85
CA SER A 91 13.61 -32.42 7.99
C SER A 91 12.85 -32.68 9.30
N LEU A 92 11.97 -31.74 9.67
CA LEU A 92 11.13 -31.86 10.86
C LEU A 92 9.93 -32.72 10.50
N GLY A 93 9.68 -33.76 11.30
CA GLY A 93 8.60 -34.73 11.10
C GLY A 93 7.22 -34.08 10.96
N GLU A 94 6.35 -34.81 10.25
CA GLU A 94 5.00 -34.42 9.85
C GLU A 94 4.18 -33.88 11.03
N ASN A 95 3.66 -32.66 10.88
CA ASN A 95 2.62 -32.13 11.76
C ASN A 95 1.44 -31.66 10.90
N PRO A 96 0.21 -31.92 11.35
CA PRO A 96 -0.99 -31.74 10.55
C PRO A 96 -1.20 -30.25 10.25
N THR A 97 -1.67 -30.01 9.03
CA THR A 97 -2.05 -28.73 8.43
C THR A 97 -3.11 -27.99 9.24
N GLN A 98 -2.73 -27.46 10.41
CA GLN A 98 -3.58 -26.53 11.16
C GLN A 98 -3.39 -25.13 10.56
N ASN A 99 -4.49 -24.51 10.13
CA ASN A 99 -4.50 -23.09 9.78
C ASN A 99 -4.04 -22.31 11.01
N TYR A 100 -2.81 -21.79 11.01
CA TYR A 100 -2.27 -21.00 12.12
C TYR A 100 -2.64 -19.52 11.94
N PRO A 101 -3.75 -19.02 12.53
CA PRO A 101 -4.04 -17.58 12.57
C PRO A 101 -2.87 -16.78 13.15
N GLN A 102 -2.12 -17.41 14.06
CA GLN A 102 -0.95 -16.83 14.72
C GLN A 102 0.16 -16.43 13.74
N ALA A 103 0.38 -17.19 12.67
CA ALA A 103 1.43 -16.88 11.71
C ALA A 103 1.06 -15.70 10.80
N ALA A 104 -0.22 -15.55 10.46
CA ALA A 104 -0.71 -14.38 9.73
C ALA A 104 -0.65 -13.12 10.60
N ILE A 105 -0.99 -13.23 11.90
CA ILE A 105 -0.84 -12.12 12.87
C ILE A 105 0.63 -11.73 13.03
N ALA A 106 1.52 -12.71 13.20
CA ALA A 106 2.97 -12.46 13.30
C ALA A 106 3.50 -11.74 12.04
N GLY A 107 3.09 -12.19 10.85
CA GLY A 107 3.43 -11.53 9.59
C GLY A 107 2.93 -10.09 9.51
N ALA A 108 1.71 -9.83 9.98
CA ALA A 108 1.16 -8.48 10.05
C ALA A 108 1.98 -7.56 10.96
N VAL A 109 2.38 -8.05 12.14
CA VAL A 109 3.18 -7.30 13.10
C VAL A 109 4.57 -7.00 12.54
N VAL A 110 5.26 -8.01 11.98
CA VAL A 110 6.59 -7.85 11.39
C VAL A 110 6.55 -6.94 10.16
N GLY A 111 5.58 -7.14 9.27
CA GLY A 111 5.40 -6.30 8.08
C GLY A 111 5.05 -4.85 8.43
N GLY A 112 4.18 -4.64 9.40
CA GLY A 112 3.80 -3.32 9.89
C GLY A 112 4.97 -2.59 10.54
N LEU A 113 5.69 -3.23 11.46
CA LEU A 113 6.88 -2.68 12.11
C LEU A 113 7.99 -2.39 11.08
N GLY A 114 8.27 -3.33 10.18
CA GLY A 114 9.30 -3.17 9.16
C GLY A 114 9.06 -1.95 8.26
N VAL A 115 7.84 -1.82 7.73
CA VAL A 115 7.48 -0.67 6.89
C VAL A 115 7.38 0.62 7.71
N GLY A 116 6.89 0.57 8.94
CA GLY A 116 6.84 1.71 9.85
C GLY A 116 8.24 2.27 10.16
N ILE A 117 9.19 1.40 10.52
CA ILE A 117 10.58 1.76 10.78
C ILE A 117 11.24 2.27 9.50
N ALA A 118 11.02 1.61 8.36
CA ALA A 118 11.54 2.09 7.07
C ALA A 118 10.99 3.48 6.70
N CYS A 119 9.74 3.79 7.02
CA CYS A 119 9.17 5.13 6.83
C CYS A 119 9.81 6.20 7.74
N LEU A 120 10.24 5.81 8.93
CA LEU A 120 10.92 6.71 9.87
C LEU A 120 12.39 6.95 9.47
N GLN A 121 13.09 5.90 9.04
CA GLN A 121 14.51 5.95 8.70
C GLN A 121 14.76 6.47 7.28
N CYS A 122 13.94 6.06 6.30
CA CYS A 122 14.12 6.44 4.90
C CYS A 122 13.07 7.48 4.48
N GLN A 123 13.41 8.76 4.62
CA GLN A 123 12.56 9.86 4.12
C GLN A 123 12.60 10.06 2.60
N SER A 124 13.04 9.06 1.83
CA SER A 124 13.19 9.16 0.39
C SER A 124 11.85 9.49 -0.28
N ALA A 125 11.90 10.34 -1.31
CA ALA A 125 10.70 10.73 -2.06
C ALA A 125 9.98 9.52 -2.68
N THR A 126 10.75 8.52 -3.11
CA THR A 126 10.26 7.27 -3.69
C THR A 126 9.42 6.45 -2.72
N LEU A 127 9.87 6.31 -1.45
CA LEU A 127 9.12 5.60 -0.42
C LEU A 127 7.78 6.30 -0.13
N LYS A 128 7.80 7.63 -0.04
CA LYS A 128 6.59 8.44 0.20
C LYS A 128 5.55 8.29 -0.91
N ILE A 129 6.00 8.18 -2.17
CA ILE A 129 5.13 7.94 -3.33
C ILE A 129 4.59 6.50 -3.29
N ALA A 130 5.46 5.52 -3.03
CA ALA A 130 5.06 4.10 -2.97
C ALA A 130 4.01 3.84 -1.88
N VAL A 131 4.20 4.39 -0.68
CA VAL A 131 3.24 4.29 0.43
C VAL A 131 1.92 4.99 0.07
N SER A 132 1.98 6.17 -0.55
CA SER A 132 0.78 6.87 -1.00
C SER A 132 -0.03 6.07 -2.02
N MET A 133 0.65 5.40 -2.97
CA MET A 133 -0.01 4.55 -3.96
C MET A 133 -0.59 3.27 -3.34
N ALA A 134 0.14 2.65 -2.40
CA ALA A 134 -0.37 1.51 -1.66
C ALA A 134 -1.64 1.86 -0.88
N GLY A 135 -1.64 3.00 -0.17
CA GLY A 135 -2.80 3.50 0.55
C GLY A 135 -3.98 3.84 -0.36
N ALA A 136 -3.72 4.39 -1.55
CA ALA A 136 -4.78 4.68 -2.54
C ALA A 136 -5.40 3.39 -3.11
N LEU A 137 -4.59 2.35 -3.39
CA LEU A 137 -5.09 1.04 -3.80
C LEU A 137 -5.92 0.36 -2.69
N ALA A 138 -5.48 0.47 -1.44
CA ALA A 138 -6.22 -0.03 -0.27
C ALA A 138 -7.55 0.71 -0.09
N ALA A 139 -7.55 2.04 -0.25
CA ALA A 139 -8.76 2.86 -0.24
C ALA A 139 -9.74 2.43 -1.34
N TYR A 140 -9.24 2.19 -2.56
CA TYR A 140 -10.04 1.70 -3.67
C TYR A 140 -10.69 0.34 -3.35
N GLY A 141 -9.90 -0.63 -2.87
CA GLY A 141 -10.40 -1.95 -2.48
C GLY A 141 -11.46 -1.87 -1.39
N PHE A 142 -11.26 -1.00 -0.39
CA PHE A 142 -12.23 -0.73 0.68
C PHE A 142 -13.53 -0.11 0.14
N THR A 143 -13.40 0.88 -0.74
CA THR A 143 -14.54 1.57 -1.36
C THR A 143 -15.41 0.60 -2.15
N PHE A 144 -14.77 -0.29 -2.91
CA PHE A 144 -15.43 -1.35 -3.66
C PHE A 144 -16.16 -2.33 -2.72
N LEU A 145 -15.51 -2.76 -1.63
CA LEU A 145 -16.11 -3.70 -0.69
C LEU A 145 -17.33 -3.10 0.03
N ILE A 146 -17.22 -1.84 0.50
CA ILE A 146 -18.35 -1.12 1.09
C ILE A 146 -19.45 -0.89 0.06
N GLY A 147 -19.11 -0.57 -1.19
CA GLY A 147 -20.09 -0.42 -2.26
C GLY A 147 -20.88 -1.71 -2.50
N ALA A 148 -20.19 -2.85 -2.57
CA ALA A 148 -20.82 -4.16 -2.70
C ALA A 148 -21.72 -4.48 -1.48
N MET A 149 -21.25 -4.20 -0.26
CA MET A 149 -22.07 -4.37 0.96
C MET A 149 -23.29 -3.44 0.96
N ALA A 150 -23.14 -2.19 0.54
CA ALA A 150 -24.25 -1.23 0.45
C ALA A 150 -25.34 -1.74 -0.50
N ILE A 151 -24.95 -2.26 -1.68
CA ILE A 151 -25.89 -2.85 -2.64
C ILE A 151 -26.60 -4.07 -2.04
N ALA A 152 -25.86 -4.94 -1.34
CA ALA A 152 -26.44 -6.10 -0.66
C ALA A 152 -27.45 -5.70 0.41
N VAL A 153 -27.15 -4.68 1.24
CA VAL A 153 -28.04 -4.18 2.30
C VAL A 153 -29.25 -3.44 1.74
N LEU A 154 -29.10 -2.68 0.66
CA LEU A 154 -30.22 -2.05 -0.05
C LEU A 154 -31.22 -3.11 -0.55
N ASN A 155 -30.73 -4.28 -0.95
CA ASN A 155 -31.57 -5.38 -1.41
C ASN A 155 -32.35 -6.06 -0.27
N THR A 156 -31.87 -6.01 0.98
CA THR A 156 -32.52 -6.66 2.14
C THR A 156 -33.54 -5.78 2.87
N ARG A 157 -34.09 -4.75 2.22
CA ARG A 157 -35.07 -3.77 2.75
C ARG A 157 -34.57 -2.84 3.87
N HIS A 158 -33.28 -2.84 4.22
CA HIS A 158 -32.70 -1.89 5.18
C HIS A 158 -32.14 -0.66 4.47
N LEU A 159 -33.05 0.24 4.06
CA LEU A 159 -32.73 1.38 3.20
C LEU A 159 -31.82 2.42 3.88
N ASP A 160 -32.00 2.66 5.18
CA ASP A 160 -31.22 3.64 5.95
C ASP A 160 -29.73 3.28 6.02
N TRP A 161 -29.43 2.02 6.33
CA TRP A 161 -28.05 1.51 6.39
C TRP A 161 -27.40 1.46 5.01
N GLY A 162 -28.18 1.09 3.99
CA GLY A 162 -27.74 1.10 2.60
C GLY A 162 -27.32 2.49 2.12
N MET A 163 -28.13 3.52 2.41
CA MET A 163 -27.80 4.91 2.09
C MET A 163 -26.55 5.39 2.83
N ALA A 164 -26.45 5.11 4.14
CA ALA A 164 -25.28 5.51 4.92
C ALA A 164 -23.99 4.89 4.37
N LEU A 165 -24.00 3.59 4.06
CA LEU A 165 -22.85 2.89 3.47
C LEU A 165 -22.51 3.41 2.06
N SER A 166 -23.53 3.71 1.24
CA SER A 166 -23.35 4.29 -0.09
C SER A 166 -22.68 5.67 -0.01
N LEU A 167 -23.13 6.52 0.92
CA LEU A 167 -22.53 7.84 1.14
C LEU A 167 -21.07 7.73 1.61
N VAL A 168 -20.78 6.83 2.54
CA VAL A 168 -19.41 6.55 3.00
C VAL A 168 -18.54 6.07 1.84
N SER A 169 -19.03 5.17 0.99
CA SER A 169 -18.32 4.72 -0.21
C SER A 169 -18.02 5.89 -1.16
N LEU A 170 -19.00 6.76 -1.41
CA LEU A 170 -18.84 7.93 -2.28
C LEU A 170 -17.77 8.92 -1.77
N ILE A 171 -17.78 9.18 -0.46
CA ILE A 171 -16.76 10.03 0.19
C ILE A 171 -15.37 9.42 0.03
N TYR A 172 -15.23 8.11 0.27
CA TYR A 172 -13.96 7.40 0.10
C TYR A 172 -13.49 7.35 -1.35
N LEU A 173 -14.40 7.17 -2.31
CA LEU A 173 -14.11 7.20 -3.74
C LEU A 173 -13.53 8.56 -4.13
N TRP A 174 -14.19 9.64 -3.70
CA TRP A 174 -13.75 11.00 -3.96
C TRP A 174 -12.36 11.27 -3.37
N LEU A 175 -12.14 10.84 -2.11
CA LEU A 175 -10.84 10.93 -1.44
C LEU A 175 -9.74 10.18 -2.22
N THR A 176 -10.08 9.00 -2.72
CA THR A 176 -9.17 8.12 -3.48
C THR A 176 -8.77 8.79 -4.80
N VAL A 177 -9.74 9.31 -5.57
CA VAL A 177 -9.49 10.03 -6.83
C VAL A 177 -8.62 11.28 -6.57
N LYS A 178 -8.92 12.06 -5.53
CA LYS A 178 -8.12 13.23 -5.13
C LYS A 178 -6.67 12.86 -4.81
N SER A 179 -6.46 11.83 -3.99
CA SER A 179 -5.12 11.38 -3.61
C SER A 179 -4.32 10.85 -4.79
N LEU A 180 -4.96 10.09 -5.69
CA LEU A 180 -4.35 9.59 -6.92
C LEU A 180 -4.00 10.72 -7.88
N ALA A 181 -4.87 11.72 -8.03
CA ALA A 181 -4.60 12.89 -8.87
C ALA A 181 -3.36 13.65 -8.39
N ILE A 182 -3.21 13.85 -7.08
CA ILE A 182 -2.02 14.49 -6.49
C ILE A 182 -0.78 13.62 -6.69
N ALA A 183 -0.88 12.30 -6.50
CA ALA A 183 0.23 11.39 -6.73
C ALA A 183 0.68 11.40 -8.20
N LEU A 184 -0.26 11.37 -9.15
CA LEU A 184 0.02 11.48 -10.58
C LEU A 184 0.64 12.83 -10.94
N GLN A 185 0.16 13.92 -10.33
CA GLN A 185 0.77 15.24 -10.52
C GLN A 185 2.20 15.26 -10.00
N GLN A 186 2.46 14.65 -8.84
CA GLN A 186 3.81 14.51 -8.29
C GLN A 186 4.71 13.66 -9.19
N ILE A 187 4.21 12.57 -9.79
CA ILE A 187 4.97 11.76 -10.73
C ILE A 187 5.29 12.55 -12.01
N LYS A 188 4.32 13.31 -12.54
CA LYS A 188 4.53 14.17 -13.72
C LYS A 188 5.58 15.27 -13.50
N HIS A 189 5.73 15.75 -12.26
CA HIS A 189 6.71 16.78 -11.89
C HIS A 189 7.94 16.20 -11.20
N ALA A 190 7.97 14.88 -10.96
CA ALA A 190 9.12 14.23 -10.36
C ALA A 190 10.24 14.19 -11.39
N PRO A 191 11.50 14.37 -10.95
CA PRO A 191 12.60 14.29 -11.87
C PRO A 191 12.63 12.92 -12.54
N GLY A 192 12.58 12.90 -13.87
CA GLY A 192 12.50 11.67 -14.67
C GLY A 192 13.70 10.76 -14.46
N THR A 193 14.83 11.33 -14.03
CA THR A 193 16.06 10.62 -13.67
C THR A 193 16.72 11.26 -12.45
N LEU A 194 17.23 10.43 -11.54
CA LEU A 194 17.96 10.83 -10.32
C LEU A 194 19.39 10.28 -10.42
N PHE A 195 20.37 11.15 -10.64
CA PHE A 195 21.80 10.80 -10.67
C PHE A 195 22.52 11.26 -9.39
N ARG A 196 21.83 11.24 -8.26
CA ARG A 196 22.41 11.68 -6.99
C ARG A 196 23.63 10.84 -6.64
N GLN A 197 24.75 11.51 -6.35
CA GLN A 197 26.04 10.88 -6.02
C GLN A 197 26.60 9.92 -7.08
N ALA A 198 26.06 9.92 -8.30
CA ALA A 198 26.61 9.12 -9.39
C ALA A 198 27.96 9.71 -9.85
N ASN A 199 28.91 8.83 -10.17
CA ASN A 199 30.13 9.23 -10.89
C ASN A 199 29.83 9.26 -12.39
N LEU A 200 29.71 10.47 -12.96
CA LEU A 200 29.33 10.73 -14.35
C LEU A 200 30.52 11.15 -15.22
N THR A 201 31.75 10.99 -14.74
CA THR A 201 32.97 11.46 -15.42
C THR A 201 33.18 10.89 -16.83
N ALA A 202 32.64 9.70 -17.12
CA ALA A 202 32.69 9.06 -18.44
C ALA A 202 31.31 8.98 -19.14
N ALA A 203 30.26 9.60 -18.58
CA ALA A 203 28.92 9.50 -19.14
C ALA A 203 28.76 10.43 -20.36
N ARG A 204 28.34 9.90 -21.51
CA ARG A 204 27.98 10.69 -22.70
C ARG A 204 26.47 10.93 -22.72
N PHE A 205 26.07 12.18 -22.59
CA PHE A 205 24.66 12.62 -22.64
C PHE A 205 24.26 13.23 -23.99
N ALA A 206 25.03 12.99 -25.06
CA ALA A 206 24.76 13.57 -26.37
C ALA A 206 23.34 13.17 -26.85
N GLY A 207 22.47 14.16 -27.03
CA GLY A 207 21.08 13.97 -27.45
C GLY A 207 20.11 13.50 -26.34
N ALA A 208 20.57 13.35 -25.09
CA ALA A 208 19.70 12.95 -23.99
C ALA A 208 18.85 14.13 -23.50
N ARG A 209 17.53 13.95 -23.44
CA ARG A 209 16.59 14.96 -22.92
C ARG A 209 16.53 14.88 -21.39
N LEU A 210 17.41 15.61 -20.73
CA LEU A 210 17.58 15.64 -19.26
C LEU A 210 16.64 16.65 -18.56
N THR A 211 15.43 16.82 -19.08
CA THR A 211 14.45 17.74 -18.48
C THR A 211 13.97 17.18 -17.15
N HIS A 212 14.10 17.97 -16.07
CA HIS A 212 13.86 17.53 -14.69
C HIS A 212 14.79 16.39 -14.27
N THR A 213 16.10 16.53 -14.43
CA THR A 213 17.05 15.56 -13.87
C THR A 213 17.71 16.15 -12.62
N ASP A 214 17.77 15.38 -11.54
CA ASP A 214 18.42 15.82 -10.30
C ASP A 214 19.85 15.24 -10.22
N PHE A 215 20.83 16.14 -10.31
CA PHE A 215 22.27 15.86 -10.26
C PHE A 215 22.92 16.16 -8.90
N SER A 216 22.13 16.35 -7.83
CA SER A 216 22.68 16.75 -6.53
C SER A 216 23.71 15.75 -6.01
N GLY A 217 24.94 16.24 -5.80
CA GLY A 217 26.09 15.46 -5.33
C GLY A 217 26.78 14.57 -6.38
N ALA A 218 26.38 14.64 -7.65
CA ALA A 218 27.02 13.87 -8.72
C ALA A 218 28.43 14.38 -9.04
N ILE A 219 29.40 13.47 -9.16
CA ILE A 219 30.77 13.79 -9.55
C ILE A 219 30.83 13.85 -11.09
N GLY A 220 31.33 14.95 -11.65
CA GLY A 220 31.35 15.18 -13.10
C GLY A 220 30.14 15.97 -13.64
N ALA A 221 29.14 16.30 -12.82
CA ALA A 221 27.98 17.11 -13.23
C ALA A 221 28.34 18.56 -13.61
N LEU A 222 29.49 19.06 -13.15
CA LEU A 222 29.99 20.41 -13.45
C LEU A 222 30.32 20.59 -14.95
N ILE A 223 30.57 19.50 -15.69
CA ILE A 223 30.79 19.51 -17.14
C ILE A 223 29.45 19.67 -17.89
N ILE A 224 28.35 19.19 -17.31
CA ILE A 224 27.02 19.18 -17.93
C ILE A 224 26.39 20.58 -17.92
N GLY A 225 26.63 21.39 -16.89
CA GLY A 225 26.13 22.77 -16.77
C GLY A 225 26.70 23.76 -17.79
N ARG A 226 27.70 23.34 -18.59
CA ARG A 226 28.29 24.16 -19.67
C ARG A 226 27.72 23.84 -21.07
N ILE A 227 26.88 22.81 -21.18
CA ILE A 227 26.34 22.27 -22.44
C ILE A 227 24.82 22.46 -22.53
N LEU A 228 24.14 22.66 -21.41
CA LEU A 228 22.74 23.13 -21.31
C LEU A 228 22.67 24.65 -21.42
#